data_AF-A0A2R7PC34-F1
#
_entry.id   AF-A0A2R7PC34-F1
#
_cell.length_a   1.000
_cell.length_b   1.000
_cell.length_c   1.000
_cell.angle_alpha   90.00
_cell.angle_beta   90.00
_cell.angle_gamma   90.00
#
_symmetry.space_group_name_H-M   'P 1'
#
loop_
_entity.id
_entity.type
_entity.pdbx_description
1 polymer ?
#
loop_
_entity_poly.entity_id
_entity_poly.type
_entity_poly.pdbx_seq_one_letter_code
_entity_poly.pdbx_strand_id
1 'polypeptide(L)'
;MKGNMLLKKGTAIATFVNGKYPNQGTGNHAALYVSQDASGITVVDQWSGSGTIRLRRLMFLGKDKTGKYVDPSNNGDAFSVVE
;
A
#
# COMPACT_ATOMS: atom_id res chain seq x y z
N MET A 1 9.00 2.98 -0.93
CA MET A 1 8.28 3.67 -2.04
C MET A 1 7.83 5.09 -1.65
N LYS A 2 7.34 5.30 -0.42
CA LYS A 2 6.97 6.62 0.10
C LYS A 2 8.12 7.62 -0.09
N GLY A 3 7.79 8.81 -0.58
CA GLY A 3 8.75 9.88 -0.85
C GLY A 3 9.50 9.75 -2.18
N ASN A 4 9.43 8.62 -2.88
CA ASN A 4 9.97 8.51 -4.22
C ASN A 4 8.97 9.08 -5.25
N MET A 5 9.11 10.37 -5.57
CA MET A 5 8.25 11.08 -6.52
C MET A 5 8.52 10.72 -8.00
N LEU A 6 9.53 9.88 -8.27
CA LEU A 6 9.87 9.40 -9.63
C LEU A 6 9.19 8.07 -9.98
N LEU A 7 8.42 7.49 -9.04
CA LEU A 7 7.65 6.27 -9.27
C LEU A 7 6.65 6.47 -10.41
N LYS A 8 6.71 5.59 -11.41
CA LYS A 8 5.82 5.65 -12.56
C LYS A 8 4.43 5.16 -12.18
N LYS A 9 3.39 5.82 -12.69
CA LYS A 9 2.03 5.32 -12.68
C LYS A 9 1.99 3.91 -13.29
N GLY A 10 1.29 2.99 -12.63
CA GLY A 10 1.21 1.58 -12.99
C GLY A 10 2.25 0.68 -12.31
N THR A 11 3.17 1.22 -11.50
CA THR A 11 4.13 0.38 -10.76
C THR A 11 3.41 -0.56 -9.79
N ALA A 12 3.74 -1.85 -9.85
CA ALA A 12 3.22 -2.85 -8.93
C ALA A 12 3.77 -2.63 -7.53
N ILE A 13 2.88 -2.56 -6.54
CA ILE A 13 3.22 -2.36 -5.14
C ILE A 13 2.42 -3.32 -4.27
N ALA A 14 2.98 -3.71 -3.13
CA ALA A 14 2.30 -4.55 -2.16
C ALA A 14 2.74 -4.29 -0.72
N THR A 15 1.92 -4.67 0.24
CA THR A 15 2.24 -4.59 1.67
C THR A 15 3.37 -5.53 2.03
N PHE A 16 4.45 -5.00 2.59
CA PHE A 16 5.64 -5.78 2.97
C PHE A 16 5.89 -5.71 4.47
N VAL A 17 6.36 -6.81 5.06
CA VAL A 17 6.92 -6.87 6.41
C VAL A 17 8.32 -7.43 6.29
N ASN A 18 9.31 -6.70 6.81
CA ASN A 18 10.73 -7.06 6.74
C ASN A 18 11.19 -7.41 5.31
N GLY A 19 10.74 -6.60 4.33
CA GLY A 19 11.15 -6.74 2.93
C GLY A 19 10.45 -7.86 2.14
N LYS A 20 9.44 -8.53 2.72
CA LYS A 20 8.72 -9.61 2.04
C LYS A 20 7.21 -9.45 2.14
N TYR A 21 6.50 -9.99 1.14
CA TYR A 21 5.06 -10.13 1.20
C TYR A 21 4.68 -11.15 2.30
N PRO A 22 3.85 -10.79 3.30
CA PRO A 22 3.80 -11.56 4.54
C PRO A 22 2.87 -12.78 4.52
N ASN A 23 2.02 -12.95 3.49
CA ASN A 23 1.10 -14.08 3.34
C ASN A 23 0.26 -14.39 4.61
N GLN A 24 -0.18 -13.35 5.33
CA GLN A 24 -1.01 -13.48 6.53
C GLN A 24 -2.47 -13.77 6.16
N GLY A 25 -3.30 -14.16 7.14
CA GLY A 25 -4.74 -14.30 6.92
C GLY A 25 -5.46 -12.98 6.61
N THR A 26 -4.90 -11.84 7.03
CA THR A 26 -5.45 -10.50 6.80
C THR A 26 -4.34 -9.44 6.68
N GLY A 27 -4.68 -8.25 6.20
CA GLY A 27 -3.77 -7.09 6.16
C GLY A 27 -2.79 -7.07 4.99
N ASN A 28 -2.67 -8.15 4.23
CA ASN A 28 -1.92 -8.12 2.97
C ASN A 28 -2.73 -7.45 1.87
N HIS A 29 -2.06 -6.69 1.00
CA HIS A 29 -2.69 -6.12 -0.18
C HIS A 29 -1.67 -5.87 -1.28
N ALA A 30 -2.13 -5.93 -2.54
CA ALA A 30 -1.36 -5.54 -3.71
C ALA A 30 -2.19 -4.58 -4.57
N ALA A 31 -1.52 -3.63 -5.20
CA ALA A 31 -2.16 -2.57 -5.96
C ALA A 31 -1.24 -2.02 -7.07
N LEU A 32 -1.82 -1.21 -7.96
CA LEU A 32 -1.07 -0.41 -8.92
C LEU A 32 -0.93 1.01 -8.40
N TYR A 33 0.31 1.50 -8.29
CA TYR A 33 0.61 2.87 -7.90
C TYR A 33 0.11 3.87 -8.94
N VAL A 34 -0.48 4.99 -8.51
CA VAL A 34 -0.89 6.10 -9.41
C VAL A 34 -0.12 7.37 -9.13
N SER A 35 -0.14 7.84 -7.89
CA SER A 35 0.53 9.06 -7.45
C SER A 35 0.71 9.07 -5.92
N GLN A 36 1.44 10.05 -5.39
CA GLN A 36 1.53 10.28 -3.95
C GLN A 36 1.74 11.78 -3.67
N ASP A 37 1.43 12.17 -2.45
CA ASP A 37 1.80 13.46 -1.87
C ASP A 37 2.26 13.25 -0.42
N ALA A 38 2.45 14.32 0.34
CA ALA A 38 2.93 14.25 1.73
C ALA A 38 2.05 13.41 2.68
N SER A 39 0.76 13.25 2.37
CA SER A 39 -0.23 12.61 3.24
C SER A 39 -0.52 11.15 2.90
N GLY A 40 -0.20 10.69 1.69
CA GLY A 40 -0.51 9.33 1.28
C GLY A 40 -0.30 9.04 -0.21
N ILE A 41 -0.70 7.85 -0.61
CA ILE A 41 -0.64 7.34 -1.99
C ILE A 41 -2.04 7.21 -2.58
N THR A 42 -2.11 7.32 -3.90
CA THR A 42 -3.29 6.97 -4.69
C THR A 42 -2.96 5.70 -5.47
N VAL A 43 -3.87 4.72 -5.41
CA VAL A 43 -3.71 3.41 -6.04
C VAL A 43 -4.93 3.04 -6.86
N VAL A 44 -4.75 2.13 -7.82
CA VAL A 44 -5.84 1.35 -8.42
C VAL A 44 -5.79 -0.05 -7.84
N ASP A 45 -6.90 -0.49 -7.24
CA ASP A 45 -6.99 -1.81 -6.63
C ASP A 45 -8.41 -2.41 -6.65
N GLN A 46 -8.49 -3.67 -6.21
CA GLN A 46 -9.72 -4.41 -5.97
C GLN A 46 -9.51 -5.43 -4.84
N TRP A 47 -10.61 -5.88 -4.23
CA TRP A 47 -10.66 -7.00 -3.28
C TRP A 47 -12.03 -7.70 -3.35
N SER A 48 -12.18 -8.88 -2.73
CA SER A 48 -13.40 -9.71 -2.87
C SER A 48 -14.72 -9.03 -2.50
N GLY A 49 -14.69 -7.98 -1.68
CA GLY A 49 -15.86 -7.18 -1.32
C GLY A 49 -15.99 -5.83 -2.05
N SER A 50 -15.09 -5.53 -2.99
CA SER A 50 -15.08 -4.23 -3.67
C SER A 50 -16.11 -4.09 -4.78
N GLY A 51 -16.45 -5.20 -5.46
CA GLY A 51 -17.35 -5.26 -6.60
C GLY A 51 -16.85 -4.59 -7.89
N THR A 52 -15.83 -3.72 -7.80
CA THR A 52 -15.28 -2.96 -8.93
C THR A 52 -13.80 -2.66 -8.70
N ILE A 53 -13.06 -2.47 -9.79
CA ILE A 53 -11.73 -1.85 -9.74
C ILE A 53 -11.92 -0.35 -9.51
N ARG A 54 -11.20 0.22 -8.54
CA ARG A 54 -11.36 1.64 -8.19
C ARG A 54 -10.05 2.34 -7.89
N LEU A 55 -10.08 3.66 -8.03
CA LEU A 55 -9.09 4.55 -7.45
C LEU A 55 -9.35 4.68 -5.94
N ARG A 56 -8.29 4.50 -5.15
CA ARG A 56 -8.36 4.59 -3.68
C ARG A 56 -7.18 5.36 -3.13
N ARG A 57 -7.44 6.20 -2.13
CA ARG A 57 -6.44 6.97 -1.39
C ARG A 57 -6.04 6.18 -0.13
N LEU A 58 -4.77 5.89 0.05
CA LEU A 58 -4.23 5.23 1.25
C LEU A 58 -3.35 6.23 2.00
N MET A 59 -3.79 6.62 3.19
CA MET A 59 -3.08 7.58 4.03
C MET A 59 -1.83 6.96 4.63
N PHE A 60 -0.84 7.79 4.94
CA PHE A 60 0.31 7.39 5.73
C PHE A 60 -0.06 7.39 7.22
N LEU A 61 -0.30 6.21 7.78
CA LEU A 61 -0.76 6.04 9.16
C LEU A 61 0.38 5.66 10.12
N GLY A 62 1.57 5.37 9.60
CA GLY A 62 2.73 4.97 10.40
C GLY A 62 2.60 3.59 11.02
N LYS A 63 3.31 3.40 12.14
CA LYS A 63 3.38 2.15 12.90
C LYS A 63 2.85 2.37 14.32
N ASP A 64 2.29 1.31 14.90
CA ASP A 64 1.92 1.30 16.31
C ASP A 64 3.15 1.20 17.23
N LYS A 65 2.92 1.23 18.55
CA LYS A 65 3.98 1.15 19.57
C LYS A 65 4.81 -0.14 19.51
N THR A 66 4.30 -1.19 18.85
CA THR A 66 4.99 -2.47 18.66
C THR A 66 5.81 -2.51 17.36
N GLY A 67 5.76 -1.45 16.56
CA GLY A 67 6.46 -1.36 15.28
C GLY A 67 5.72 -2.02 14.11
N LYS A 68 4.47 -2.48 14.32
CA LYS A 68 3.63 -3.01 13.25
C LYS A 68 2.91 -1.86 12.54
N TYR A 69 2.73 -1.96 11.22
CA TYR A 69 1.93 -0.98 10.49
C TYR A 69 0.48 -0.99 10.99
N VAL A 70 -0.04 0.20 11.28
CA VAL A 70 -1.48 0.38 11.58
C VAL A 70 -2.26 0.06 10.31
N ASP A 71 -3.27 -0.80 10.39
CA ASP A 71 -4.15 -1.18 9.28
C ASP A 71 -3.43 -1.35 7.92
N PRO A 72 -2.56 -2.36 7.77
CA PRO A 72 -1.55 -2.39 6.70
C PRO A 72 -2.13 -2.33 5.28
N SER A 73 -3.29 -2.93 5.02
CA SER A 73 -3.97 -2.89 3.71
C SER A 73 -4.53 -1.51 3.34
N ASN A 74 -4.69 -0.62 4.32
CA ASN A 74 -5.20 0.74 4.17
C ASN A 74 -4.15 1.81 4.49
N ASN A 75 -2.91 1.41 4.73
CA ASN A 75 -1.82 2.28 5.16
C ASN A 75 -0.73 2.36 4.08
N GLY A 76 -0.57 3.54 3.48
CA GLY A 76 0.42 3.77 2.45
C GLY A 76 1.88 3.53 2.89
N ASP A 77 2.16 3.57 4.21
CA ASP A 77 3.51 3.29 4.75
C ASP A 77 3.88 1.81 4.66
N ALA A 78 2.89 0.92 4.57
CA ALA A 78 3.10 -0.53 4.52
C ALA A 78 3.50 -1.02 3.12
N PHE A 79 3.30 -0.21 2.08
CA PHE A 79 3.53 -0.61 0.70
C PHE A 79 4.99 -0.42 0.26
N SER A 80 5.47 -1.40 -0.51
CA SER A 80 6.77 -1.38 -1.18
C SER A 80 6.58 -1.75 -2.66
N VAL A 81 7.56 -1.37 -3.49
CA VAL A 81 7.61 -1.81 -4.90
C VAL A 81 7.85 -3.32 -4.92
N VAL A 82 7.14 -4.02 -5.79
CA VAL A 82 7.39 -5.45 -6.06
C VAL A 82 8.56 -5.55 -7.03
N GLU A 83 9.56 -6.37 -6.70
CA GLU A 83 10.77 -6.65 -7.48
C GLU A 83 10.97 -8.16 -7.68
#